data_AF-A0A2Z7A6E2-F1
#
_entry.id   AF-A0A2Z7A6E2-F1
#
_cell.length_a   1.000
_cell.length_b   1.000
_cell.length_c   1.000
_cell.angle_alpha   90.00
_cell.angle_beta   90.00
_cell.angle_gamma   90.00
#
_symmetry.space_group_name_H-M   'P 1'
#
loop_
_entity.id
_entity.type
_entity.pdbx_description
1 polymer ?
#
loop_
_entity_poly.entity_id
_entity_poly.type
_entity_poly.pdbx_seq_one_letter_code
_entity_poly.pdbx_strand_id
1 'polypeptide(L)'
;MELERMDVRTVFLHGNPDETIFMKQPEGFEVLGQESKACLLKKSLYDLKQSLRRWYKHFDNFRMDNSFSRSAYNSYVYFKRTTRGCNIPLLLHVDDILMACESMSEIMKLKDQLAMDSI
;
A
#
# COMPACT_ATOMS: atom_id res chain seq x y z
N MET A 1 6.28 15.69 20.12
CA MET A 1 6.53 15.09 18.80
C MET A 1 5.76 13.81 18.80
N GLU A 2 4.72 13.73 17.98
CA GLU A 2 3.75 12.64 17.99
C GLU A 2 4.07 11.66 16.86
N LEU A 3 3.78 10.37 17.10
CA LEU A 3 3.96 9.29 16.16
C LEU A 3 2.63 8.53 16.02
N GLU A 4 2.22 8.30 14.80
CA GLU A 4 0.94 7.68 14.47
C GLU A 4 1.10 6.61 13.40
N ARG A 5 0.26 5.58 13.49
CA ARG A 5 0.19 4.50 12.52
C ARG A 5 -1.14 4.53 11.78
N MET A 6 -1.09 4.28 10.48
CA MET A 6 -2.26 4.00 9.64
C MET A 6 -2.06 2.62 9.02
N ASP A 7 -3.02 1.73 9.28
CA ASP A 7 -3.12 0.39 8.67
C ASP A 7 -3.92 0.50 7.37
N VAL A 8 -3.31 0.07 6.26
CA VAL A 8 -3.92 0.08 4.94
C VAL A 8 -4.45 -1.31 4.64
N ARG A 9 -5.73 -1.52 4.94
CA ARG A 9 -6.38 -2.85 4.93
C ARG A 9 -6.52 -3.51 3.56
N THR A 10 -6.29 -2.79 2.47
CA THR A 10 -6.62 -3.25 1.10
C THR A 10 -5.49 -3.17 0.09
N VAL A 11 -4.27 -2.89 0.55
CA VAL A 11 -3.04 -2.74 -0.25
C VAL A 11 -2.90 -3.75 -1.39
N PHE A 12 -3.18 -5.02 -1.13
CA PHE A 12 -2.93 -6.10 -2.08
C PHE A 12 -4.11 -6.38 -3.02
N LEU A 13 -5.31 -5.91 -2.69
CA LEU A 13 -6.51 -6.08 -3.51
C LEU A 13 -6.63 -5.04 -4.63
N HIS A 14 -5.90 -3.93 -4.50
CA HIS A 14 -5.90 -2.84 -5.48
C HIS A 14 -5.02 -3.10 -6.70
N GLY A 15 -4.11 -4.07 -6.64
CA GLY A 15 -3.26 -4.45 -7.77
C GLY A 15 -3.85 -5.57 -8.62
N ASN A 16 -4.18 -5.29 -9.88
CA ASN A 16 -4.35 -6.35 -10.89
C ASN A 16 -2.99 -7.00 -11.19
N PRO A 17 -2.94 -8.32 -11.42
CA PRO A 17 -1.75 -8.98 -11.95
C PRO A 17 -1.32 -8.42 -13.32
N ASP A 18 -0.11 -7.88 -13.40
CA ASP A 18 0.61 -7.58 -14.66
C ASP A 18 0.91 -8.87 -15.45
N GLU A 19 0.96 -10.00 -14.74
CA GLU A 19 1.21 -11.34 -15.26
C GLU A 19 0.04 -12.24 -14.92
N THR A 20 -0.31 -13.15 -15.82
CA THR A 20 -1.32 -14.18 -15.56
C THR A 20 -0.78 -15.20 -14.55
N ILE A 21 -1.21 -15.10 -13.29
CA ILE A 21 -0.79 -16.02 -12.23
C ILE A 21 -1.83 -17.13 -12.07
N PHE A 22 -1.39 -18.37 -12.25
CA PHE A 22 -2.16 -19.56 -11.91
C PHE A 22 -1.66 -20.13 -10.58
N MET A 23 -2.57 -20.54 -9.71
CA MET A 23 -2.28 -21.28 -8.48
C MET A 23 -2.96 -22.64 -8.50
N LYS A 24 -2.39 -23.60 -7.77
CA LYS A 24 -3.09 -24.86 -7.50
C LYS A 24 -4.44 -24.56 -6.83
N GLN A 25 -5.44 -25.39 -7.10
CA GLN A 25 -6.72 -25.32 -6.39
C GLN A 25 -6.46 -25.34 -4.87
N PRO A 26 -7.05 -24.40 -4.12
CA PRO A 26 -6.96 -24.40 -2.66
C PRO A 26 -7.74 -25.58 -2.09
N GLU A 27 -7.34 -26.01 -0.91
CA GLU A 27 -8.04 -27.07 -0.17
C GLU A 27 -9.53 -26.73 -0.02
N GLY A 28 -10.41 -27.69 -0.31
CA GLY A 28 -11.86 -27.50 -0.27
C GLY A 28 -12.49 -26.91 -1.55
N PHE A 29 -11.69 -26.51 -2.55
CA PHE A 29 -12.18 -26.08 -3.87
C PHE A 29 -11.89 -27.08 -4.99
N GLU A 30 -11.25 -28.21 -4.67
CA GLU A 30 -10.95 -29.28 -5.61
C GLU A 30 -12.26 -29.93 -6.09
N VAL A 31 -12.49 -29.93 -7.41
CA VAL A 31 -13.63 -30.62 -8.02
C VAL A 31 -13.18 -32.00 -8.49
N LEU A 32 -13.91 -33.04 -8.08
CA LEU A 32 -13.61 -34.44 -8.40
C LEU A 32 -13.55 -34.64 -9.93
N GLY A 33 -12.45 -35.22 -10.42
CA GLY A 33 -12.16 -35.37 -11.85
C GLY A 33 -11.60 -34.12 -12.55
N GLN A 34 -11.35 -33.04 -11.81
CA GLN A 34 -10.76 -31.79 -12.31
C GLN A 34 -9.54 -31.36 -11.48
N GLU A 35 -8.86 -32.29 -10.83
CA GLU A 35 -7.74 -32.05 -9.93
C GLU A 35 -6.55 -31.37 -10.65
N SER A 36 -6.46 -31.52 -11.97
CA SER A 36 -5.46 -30.87 -12.82
C SER A 36 -5.73 -29.41 -13.14
N LYS A 37 -6.90 -28.87 -12.78
CA LYS A 37 -7.21 -27.45 -12.98
C LYS A 37 -6.43 -26.56 -12.04
N ALA A 38 -6.22 -25.32 -12.47
CA ALA A 38 -5.60 -24.27 -11.70
C ALA A 38 -6.55 -23.06 -11.57
N CYS A 39 -6.42 -22.33 -10.47
CA CYS A 39 -7.15 -21.09 -10.24
C CYS A 39 -6.39 -19.92 -10.86
N LEU A 40 -7.06 -19.12 -11.68
CA LEU A 40 -6.53 -17.85 -12.18
C LEU A 40 -6.76 -16.75 -11.15
N LEU A 41 -5.68 -16.10 -10.71
CA LEU A 41 -5.77 -14.94 -9.83
C LEU A 41 -6.18 -13.70 -10.63
N LYS A 42 -7.36 -13.15 -10.31
CA LYS A 42 -7.84 -11.87 -10.86
C LYS A 42 -7.32 -10.65 -10.10
N LYS A 43 -6.93 -10.85 -8.84
CA LYS A 43 -6.38 -9.85 -7.92
C LYS A 43 -5.13 -10.42 -7.26
N SER A 44 -4.21 -9.54 -6.87
CA SER A 44 -3.01 -9.98 -6.16
C SER A 44 -3.37 -10.45 -4.76
N LEU A 45 -2.79 -11.58 -4.32
CA LEU A 45 -2.97 -12.08 -2.96
C LEU A 45 -1.88 -11.53 -2.02
N TYR A 46 -2.17 -11.57 -0.73
CA TYR A 46 -1.16 -11.41 0.32
C TYR A 46 -0.03 -12.45 0.11
N ASP A 47 1.20 -12.12 0.50
CA ASP A 47 2.43 -12.94 0.34
C ASP A 47 2.96 -13.20 -1.09
N LEU A 48 2.28 -12.77 -2.16
CA LEU A 48 2.97 -12.78 -3.46
C LEU A 48 4.07 -11.71 -3.44
N LYS A 49 5.30 -12.10 -3.79
CA LYS A 49 6.45 -11.18 -3.95
C LYS A 49 6.12 -9.96 -4.83
N GLN A 50 5.20 -10.15 -5.78
CA GLN A 50 4.74 -9.15 -6.73
C GLN A 50 3.82 -8.10 -6.07
N SER A 51 3.05 -8.48 -5.06
CA SER A 51 2.02 -7.64 -4.44
C SER A 51 2.62 -6.46 -3.69
N LEU A 52 3.72 -6.68 -2.94
CA LEU A 52 4.46 -5.60 -2.27
C LEU A 52 5.05 -4.61 -3.28
N ARG A 53 5.65 -5.10 -4.36
CA ARG A 53 6.20 -4.23 -5.41
C ARG A 53 5.10 -3.38 -6.06
N ARG A 54 3.91 -3.95 -6.27
CA ARG A 54 2.76 -3.20 -6.80
C ARG A 54 2.26 -2.15 -5.86
N TRP A 55 2.15 -2.47 -4.58
CA TRP A 55 1.80 -1.50 -3.56
C TRP A 55 2.74 -0.30 -3.59
N TYR A 56 4.06 -0.56 -3.55
CA TYR A 56 5.05 0.50 -3.59
C TYR A 56 4.96 1.34 -4.88
N LYS A 57 4.72 0.70 -6.04
CA LYS A 57 4.53 1.42 -7.31
C LYS A 57 3.25 2.26 -7.32
N HIS A 58 2.16 1.73 -6.78
CA HIS A 58 0.89 2.44 -6.64
C HIS A 58 1.06 3.67 -5.75
N PHE A 59 1.72 3.51 -4.59
CA PHE A 59 2.02 4.62 -3.69
C PHE A 59 2.98 5.63 -4.31
N ASP A 60 4.00 5.20 -5.07
CA ASP A 60 4.91 6.10 -5.78
C ASP A 60 4.16 6.97 -6.80
N ASN A 61 3.19 6.38 -7.53
CA ASN A 61 2.32 7.12 -8.44
C ASN A 61 1.42 8.10 -7.68
N PHE A 62 0.74 7.62 -6.63
CA PHE A 62 -0.10 8.45 -5.75
C PHE A 62 0.67 9.66 -5.21
N ARG A 63 1.94 9.46 -4.84
CA ARG A 63 2.85 10.53 -4.38
C ARG A 63 2.98 11.65 -5.41
N MET A 64 3.09 11.32 -6.70
CA MET A 64 3.31 12.30 -7.76
C MET A 64 2.08 13.20 -7.88
N ASP A 65 0.90 12.62 -7.82
CA ASP A 65 -0.37 13.33 -7.93
C ASP A 65 -0.66 14.19 -6.69
N ASN A 66 -0.19 13.77 -5.52
CA ASN A 66 -0.49 14.41 -4.24
C ASN A 66 0.66 15.24 -3.66
N SER A 67 1.65 15.64 -4.46
CA SER A 67 2.75 16.53 -4.04
C SER A 67 3.56 16.02 -2.84
N PHE A 68 3.72 14.70 -2.72
CA PHE A 68 4.64 14.12 -1.75
C PHE A 68 6.06 14.15 -2.30
N SER A 69 7.06 14.37 -1.44
CA SER A 69 8.47 14.19 -1.78
C SER A 69 8.97 12.83 -1.27
N ARG A 70 9.99 12.24 -1.91
CA ARG A 70 10.61 10.97 -1.50
C ARG A 70 12.02 11.25 -1.01
N SER A 71 12.43 10.56 0.04
CA SER A 71 13.80 10.64 0.55
C SER A 71 14.81 10.14 -0.48
N ALA A 72 15.94 10.85 -0.60
CA ALA A 72 17.06 10.42 -1.42
C ALA A 72 17.84 9.24 -0.80
N TYR A 73 17.71 9.03 0.52
CA TYR A 73 18.48 8.03 1.26
C TYR A 73 17.71 6.73 1.51
N ASN A 74 16.38 6.81 1.58
CA ASN A 74 15.54 5.66 1.89
C ASN A 74 14.30 5.65 0.99
N SER A 75 14.18 4.62 0.16
CA SER A 75 13.08 4.41 -0.78
C SER A 75 11.71 4.27 -0.12
N TYR A 76 11.66 4.00 1.18
CA TYR A 76 10.44 3.81 1.96
C TYR A 76 9.99 5.08 2.71
N VAL A 77 10.78 6.15 2.66
CA VAL A 77 10.49 7.40 3.38
C VAL A 77 10.00 8.46 2.40
N TYR A 78 8.85 9.03 2.72
CA TYR A 78 8.21 10.13 2.02
C TYR A 78 8.04 11.32 2.94
N PHE A 79 7.86 12.51 2.38
CA PHE A 79 7.55 13.71 3.15
C PHE A 79 6.38 14.47 2.52
N LYS A 80 5.39 14.78 3.34
CA LYS A 80 4.31 15.70 2.98
C LYS A 80 4.59 17.05 3.62
N ARG A 81 4.64 18.11 2.79
CA ARG A 81 4.74 19.48 3.30
C ARG A 81 3.34 19.96 3.70
N THR A 82 3.20 20.43 4.92
CA THR A 82 1.97 21.04 5.42
C THR A 82 1.84 22.48 4.92
N THR A 83 0.65 23.05 5.02
CA THR A 83 0.39 24.47 4.68
C THR A 83 1.19 25.43 5.55
N ARG A 84 1.61 24.99 6.73
CA ARG A 84 2.47 25.75 7.66
C ARG A 84 3.97 25.63 7.34
N GLY A 85 4.33 24.89 6.30
CA GLY A 85 5.71 24.69 5.86
C GLY A 85 6.47 23.57 6.58
N CYS A 86 5.85 22.87 7.53
CA CYS A 86 6.45 21.71 8.21
C CYS A 86 6.41 20.48 7.31
N ASN A 87 7.39 19.58 7.45
CA ASN A 87 7.41 18.31 6.74
C ASN A 87 6.98 17.18 7.69
N ILE A 88 5.95 16.43 7.29
CA ILE A 88 5.55 15.19 7.95
C ILE A 88 6.29 14.05 7.26
N PRO A 89 7.29 13.41 7.89
CA PRO A 89 7.84 12.15 7.41
C PRO A 89 6.78 11.04 7.47
N LEU A 90 6.70 10.27 6.40
CA LEU A 90 5.94 9.03 6.30
C LEU A 90 6.89 7.87 6.00
N LEU A 91 6.86 6.82 6.80
CA LEU A 91 7.59 5.58 6.55
C LEU A 91 6.58 4.51 6.13
N LEU A 92 6.77 3.97 4.91
CA LEU A 92 5.90 2.98 4.31
C LEU A 92 6.49 1.57 4.52
N HIS A 93 5.84 0.76 5.35
CA HIS A 93 6.28 -0.60 5.67
C HIS A 93 5.16 -1.60 5.45
N VAL A 94 5.22 -2.34 4.34
CA VAL A 94 4.22 -3.37 3.99
C VAL A 94 2.80 -2.75 3.95
N ASP A 95 1.98 -3.01 4.95
CA ASP A 95 0.60 -2.57 5.14
C ASP A 95 0.48 -1.33 6.06
N ASP A 96 1.60 -0.89 6.65
CA ASP A 96 1.64 0.22 7.58
C ASP A 96 2.24 1.49 7.00
N ILE A 97 1.63 2.60 7.38
CA ILE A 97 2.18 3.94 7.19
C ILE A 97 2.41 4.57 8.57
N LEU A 98 3.68 4.78 8.90
CA LEU A 98 4.07 5.49 10.12
C LEU A 98 4.30 6.96 9.81
N MET A 99 3.67 7.85 10.57
CA MET A 99 3.71 9.30 10.39
C MET A 99 4.20 9.95 11.67
N ALA A 100 5.12 10.90 11.56
CA ALA A 100 5.56 11.70 12.70
C ALA A 100 5.40 13.20 12.44
N CYS A 101 4.87 13.94 13.40
CA CYS A 101 4.75 15.39 13.33
C CYS A 101 4.67 15.99 14.74
N GLU A 102 4.95 17.27 14.89
CA GLU A 102 4.70 17.99 16.14
C GLU A 102 3.22 18.24 16.39
N SER A 103 2.41 18.27 15.33
CA SER A 103 0.99 18.59 15.39
C SER A 103 0.13 17.39 15.05
N MET A 104 -0.57 16.85 16.06
CA MET A 104 -1.48 15.72 15.88
C MET A 104 -2.62 16.03 14.91
N SER A 105 -3.09 17.28 14.87
CA SER A 105 -4.15 17.70 13.95
C SER A 105 -3.72 17.64 12.48
N GLU A 106 -2.45 17.93 12.18
CA GLU A 106 -1.92 17.78 10.82
C GLU A 106 -1.76 16.30 10.43
N ILE A 107 -1.41 15.43 11.39
CA ILE A 107 -1.39 13.98 11.16
C ILE A 107 -2.80 13.45 10.87
N MET A 108 -3.79 13.84 11.67
CA MET A 108 -5.19 13.40 11.47
C MET A 108 -5.72 13.84 10.10
N LYS A 109 -5.52 15.10 9.71
CA LYS A 109 -5.90 15.58 8.37
C LYS A 109 -5.26 14.76 7.25
N LEU A 110 -3.98 14.40 7.41
CA LEU A 110 -3.27 13.59 6.43
C LEU A 110 -3.82 12.16 6.39
N LYS A 111 -4.09 11.54 7.55
CA LYS A 111 -4.75 10.23 7.62
C LYS A 111 -6.10 10.24 6.93
N ASP A 112 -6.92 11.27 7.16
CA ASP A 112 -8.23 11.42 6.52
C ASP A 112 -8.11 11.59 5.00
N GLN A 113 -7.14 12.38 4.54
CA GLN A 113 -6.85 12.52 3.11
C GLN A 113 -6.48 11.16 2.48
N LEU A 114 -5.52 10.45 3.09
CA LEU A 114 -5.07 9.14 2.59
C LEU A 114 -6.23 8.12 2.60
N ALA A 115 -7.13 8.19 3.59
CA ALA A 115 -8.30 7.31 3.66
C ALA A 115 -9.37 7.63 2.60
N MET A 116 -9.60 8.92 2.28
CA MET A 116 -10.54 9.30 1.21
C MET A 116 -10.05 8.90 -0.17
N ASP A 117 -8.75 9.04 -0.42
CA ASP A 117 -8.15 8.70 -1.71
C ASP A 117 -8.02 7.17 -1.94
N SER A 118 -8.51 6.36 -0.99
CA SER A 118 -8.63 4.89 -1.10
C SER A 118 -7.32 4.20 -1.51
N ILE A 119 -6.21 4.67 -0.95
CA ILE A 119 -4.92 3.96 -1.02
C ILE A 119 -4.98 2.72 -0.12
#